data_AF-A0A1Y4LYZ5-F1
#
_entry.id   AF-A0A1Y4LYZ5-F1
#
_cell.length_a   1.000
_cell.length_b   1.000
_cell.length_c   1.000
_cell.angle_alpha   90.00
_cell.angle_beta   90.00
_cell.angle_gamma   90.00
#
_symmetry.space_group_name_H-M   'P 1'
#
loop_
_entity.id
_entity.type
_entity.pdbx_description
1 polymer ?
#
loop_
_entity_poly.entity_id
_entity_poly.type
_entity_poly.pdbx_seq_one_letter_code
_entity_poly.pdbx_strand_id
1 'polypeptide(L)'
;MMQPAPIREYKRKPLTPEVRDKLERSHRESLDLTERELRCPHCSRFIATLYSDISGHFKAKCGNCKTITIFNLGYFRRVRRYGRERRG
;
A
#
# COMPACT_ATOMS: atom_id res chain seq x y z
N MET A 1 35.74 1.00 24.24
CA MET A 1 34.75 2.02 23.82
C MET A 1 34.27 1.63 22.43
N MET A 2 33.04 1.10 22.28
CA MET A 2 32.48 0.82 20.95
C MET A 2 31.98 2.14 20.36
N GLN A 3 32.63 2.63 19.32
CA GLN A 3 32.14 3.77 18.57
C GLN A 3 30.91 3.32 17.76
N PRO A 4 29.78 4.06 17.79
CA PRO A 4 28.64 3.73 16.96
C PRO A 4 29.00 3.87 15.48
N ALA A 5 28.53 2.94 14.65
CA ALA A 5 28.72 3.02 13.21
C ALA A 5 28.13 4.32 12.66
N PRO A 6 28.78 4.98 11.68
CA PRO A 6 28.30 6.24 11.12
C PRO A 6 26.91 6.05 10.49
N ILE A 7 25.99 6.96 10.81
CA ILE A 7 24.65 6.98 10.22
C ILE A 7 24.80 7.24 8.73
N ARG A 8 24.38 6.28 7.89
CA ARG A 8 24.34 6.46 6.43
C ARG A 8 23.27 7.51 6.08
N GLU A 9 23.71 8.72 5.76
CA GLU A 9 22.84 9.75 5.23
C GLU A 9 22.45 9.41 3.77
N TYR A 10 21.21 8.97 3.57
CA TYR A 10 20.69 8.76 2.23
C TYR A 10 20.37 10.12 1.59
N LYS A 11 21.23 10.56 0.66
CA LYS A 11 21.00 11.78 -0.14
C LYS A 11 19.68 11.65 -0.92
N ARG A 12 18.66 12.40 -0.50
CA ARG A 12 17.40 12.51 -1.23
C ARG A 12 17.61 13.46 -2.42
N LYS A 13 17.12 13.07 -3.61
CA LYS A 13 17.06 14.01 -4.73
C LYS A 13 16.00 15.07 -4.43
N PRO A 14 16.24 16.36 -4.74
CA PRO A 14 15.22 17.37 -4.63
C PRO A 14 14.05 17.04 -5.58
N LEU A 15 12.82 17.23 -5.09
CA LEU A 15 11.61 17.02 -5.90
C LEU A 15 11.45 18.15 -6.90
N THR A 16 11.12 17.82 -8.15
CA THR A 16 10.71 18.83 -9.13
C THR A 16 9.34 19.41 -8.73
N PRO A 17 9.04 20.67 -9.12
CA PRO A 17 7.73 21.28 -8.85
C PRO A 17 6.56 20.42 -9.34
N GLU A 18 6.70 19.80 -10.52
CA GLU A 18 5.69 18.90 -11.08
C GLU A 18 5.42 17.67 -10.22
N VAL A 19 6.46 17.05 -9.66
CA VAL A 19 6.30 15.88 -8.78
C VAL A 19 5.67 16.30 -7.45
N ARG A 20 6.05 17.47 -6.92
CA ARG A 20 5.44 18.03 -5.70
C ARG A 20 3.93 18.24 -5.88
N ASP A 21 3.53 18.89 -6.97
CA ASP A 21 2.13 19.15 -7.25
C ASP A 21 1.32 17.86 -7.45
N LYS A 22 1.90 16.82 -8.09
CA LYS A 22 1.30 15.49 -8.16
C LYS A 22 1.09 14.87 -6.77
N LEU A 23 2.07 14.98 -5.87
CA LEU A 23 1.97 14.46 -4.51
C LEU A 23 0.87 15.18 -3.71
N GLU A 24 0.78 16.51 -3.83
CA GLU A 24 -0.27 17.29 -3.16
C GLU A 24 -1.67 16.91 -3.66
N ARG A 25 -1.83 16.75 -4.98
CA ARG A 25 -3.08 16.27 -5.59
C ARG A 25 -3.45 14.87 -5.10
N SER A 26 -2.52 13.92 -5.15
CA SER A 26 -2.75 12.56 -4.65
C SER A 26 -3.10 12.52 -3.16
N HIS A 27 -2.46 13.36 -2.34
CA HIS A 27 -2.81 13.46 -0.92
C HIS A 27 -4.25 13.94 -0.75
N ARG A 28 -4.65 15.01 -1.44
CA ARG A 28 -6.02 15.53 -1.37
C ARG A 28 -7.07 14.51 -1.82
N GLU A 29 -6.80 13.80 -2.91
CA GLU A 29 -7.68 12.73 -3.42
C GLU A 29 -7.81 11.56 -2.43
N SER A 30 -6.75 11.27 -1.66
CA SER A 30 -6.74 10.16 -0.70
C SER A 30 -7.59 10.40 0.55
N LEU A 31 -7.89 11.65 0.89
CA LEU A 31 -8.60 12.00 2.13
C LEU A 31 -10.02 11.43 2.21
N ASP A 32 -10.69 11.31 1.06
CA ASP A 32 -12.07 10.81 0.98
C ASP A 32 -12.14 9.29 0.73
N LEU A 33 -10.98 8.63 0.60
CA LEU A 33 -10.89 7.22 0.25
C LEU A 33 -10.71 6.34 1.49
N THR A 34 -11.23 5.12 1.42
CA THR A 34 -11.05 4.16 2.50
C THR A 34 -9.75 3.37 2.30
N GLU A 35 -8.96 3.27 3.37
CA GLU A 35 -7.72 2.52 3.38
C GLU A 35 -7.97 1.04 3.72
N ARG A 36 -7.19 0.15 3.11
CA ARG A 36 -7.11 -1.27 3.45
C ARG A 36 -5.67 -1.75 3.46
N GLU A 37 -5.37 -2.67 4.36
CA GLU A 37 -4.06 -3.31 4.42
C GLU A 37 -3.96 -4.50 3.46
N LEU A 38 -2.91 -4.53 2.65
CA LEU A 38 -2.47 -5.72 1.94
C LEU A 38 -1.46 -6.49 2.81
N ARG A 39 -1.78 -7.74 3.12
CA ARG A 39 -0.92 -8.63 3.89
C ARG A 39 -0.40 -9.77 3.03
N CYS A 40 0.80 -10.23 3.34
CA CYS A 40 1.39 -11.39 2.67
C CYS A 40 0.57 -12.65 2.96
N PRO A 41 0.18 -13.42 1.93
CA PRO A 41 -0.62 -14.64 2.15
C PRO A 41 0.18 -15.76 2.83
N HIS A 42 1.53 -15.67 2.83
CA HIS A 42 2.39 -16.71 3.40
C HIS A 42 2.79 -16.45 4.86
N CYS A 43 2.95 -15.18 5.25
CA CYS A 43 3.44 -14.83 6.60
C CYS A 43 2.63 -13.74 7.30
N SER A 44 1.48 -13.34 6.72
CA SER A 44 0.56 -12.32 7.24
C SER A 44 1.18 -10.95 7.53
N ARG A 45 2.43 -10.74 7.10
CA ARG A 45 3.16 -9.47 7.26
C ARG A 45 2.53 -8.41 6.37
N PHE A 46 2.40 -7.20 6.89
CA PHE A 46 2.00 -6.03 6.13
C PHE A 46 2.93 -5.82 4.92
N ILE A 47 2.32 -5.57 3.76
CA ILE A 47 3.01 -5.27 2.50
C ILE A 47 2.80 -3.79 2.15
N ALA A 48 1.56 -3.34 2.07
CA ALA A 48 1.20 -1.99 1.65
C ALA A 48 -0.19 -1.59 2.14
N THR A 49 -0.43 -0.28 2.26
CA THR A 49 -1.78 0.29 2.38
C THR A 49 -2.29 0.60 0.98
N LEU A 50 -3.54 0.27 0.74
CA LEU A 50 -4.23 0.43 -0.53
C LEU A 50 -5.47 1.28 -0.31
N TYR A 51 -5.75 2.22 -1.22
CA TYR A 51 -6.99 3.00 -1.20
C TYR A 51 -8.14 2.26 -1.91
N SER A 52 -9.36 2.75 -1.79
CA SER A 52 -10.57 2.07 -2.29
C SER A 52 -10.80 2.17 -3.80
N ASP A 53 -10.18 3.17 -4.42
CA ASP A 53 -10.17 3.47 -5.85
C ASP A 53 -9.20 2.57 -6.65
N ILE A 54 -8.20 2.00 -5.98
CA ILE A 54 -7.16 1.21 -6.64
C ILE A 54 -7.73 -0.06 -7.28
N SER A 55 -7.33 -0.31 -8.52
CA SER A 55 -7.75 -1.46 -9.32
C SER A 55 -6.58 -2.08 -10.09
N GLY A 56 -6.78 -3.29 -10.62
CA GLY A 56 -5.78 -4.00 -11.41
C GLY A 56 -4.90 -4.98 -10.65
N HIS A 57 -3.76 -5.33 -11.26
CA HIS A 57 -2.79 -6.28 -10.72
C HIS A 57 -1.66 -5.54 -10.01
N PHE A 58 -1.37 -5.92 -8.78
CA PHE A 58 -0.31 -5.35 -7.96
C PHE A 58 0.74 -6.42 -7.67
N LYS A 59 1.96 -6.23 -8.16
CA LYS A 59 3.09 -7.14 -7.89
C LYS A 59 3.91 -6.60 -6.74
N ALA A 60 4.04 -7.37 -5.67
CA ALA A 60 4.82 -6.98 -4.51
C ALA A 60 5.72 -8.10 -4.00
N LYS A 61 6.87 -7.71 -3.43
CA LYS A 61 7.79 -8.58 -2.74
C LYS A 61 7.57 -8.43 -1.23
N CYS A 62 7.36 -9.54 -0.54
CA CYS A 62 7.28 -9.50 0.92
C CYS A 62 8.66 -9.18 1.53
N GLY A 63 8.74 -8.17 2.39
CA GLY A 63 9.99 -7.82 3.10
C GLY A 63 10.47 -8.89 4.08
N ASN A 64 9.59 -9.81 4.51
CA ASN A 64 9.92 -10.89 5.44
C ASN A 64 10.27 -12.19 4.70
N CYS A 65 9.30 -12.85 4.06
CA CYS A 65 9.50 -14.13 3.40
C CYS A 65 10.13 -14.02 1.99
N LYS A 66 10.34 -12.80 1.47
CA LYS A 66 10.94 -12.51 0.15
C LYS A 66 10.17 -13.04 -1.06
N THR A 67 9.01 -13.68 -0.86
CA THR A 67 8.12 -14.14 -1.93
C THR A 67 7.62 -12.97 -2.76
N ILE A 68 7.61 -13.16 -4.08
CA ILE A 68 7.04 -12.21 -5.03
C ILE A 68 5.67 -12.75 -5.44
N THR A 69 4.62 -11.96 -5.18
CA THR A 69 3.24 -12.37 -5.44
C THR A 69 2.52 -11.29 -6.25
N ILE A 70 1.62 -11.71 -7.14
CA ILE A 70 0.75 -10.83 -7.92
C ILE A 70 -0.63 -10.86 -7.25
N PHE A 71 -1.10 -9.69 -6.83
CA PHE A 71 -2.40 -9.51 -6.19
C PHE A 71 -3.37 -8.89 -7.18
N ASN A 72 -4.48 -9.57 -7.47
CA ASN A 72 -5.60 -8.93 -8.16
C ASN A 72 -6.43 -8.13 -7.14
N LEU A 73 -6.30 -6.81 -7.19
CA LEU A 73 -6.88 -5.89 -6.23
C LEU A 73 -8.43 -5.90 -6.23
N GLY A 74 -9.04 -6.40 -7.30
CA GLY A 74 -10.47 -6.65 -7.42
C GLY A 74 -10.93 -7.87 -6.62
N TYR A 75 -10.16 -8.96 -6.61
CA TYR A 75 -10.48 -10.15 -5.79
C TYR A 75 -10.29 -9.88 -4.30
N PHE A 76 -9.25 -9.14 -3.94
CA PHE A 76 -9.00 -8.76 -2.54
C PHE A 76 -9.84 -7.55 -2.10
N ARG A 77 -10.75 -7.06 -2.94
CA ARG A 77 -11.71 -6.00 -2.57
C ARG A 77 -12.72 -6.62 -1.61
N ARG A 78 -12.62 -6.28 -0.32
CA ARG A 78 -13.62 -6.67 0.68
C ARG A 78 -14.94 -5.97 0.31
N VAL A 79 -15.79 -6.63 -0.46
CA VAL A 79 -17.17 -6.20 -0.63
C VAL A 79 -17.82 -6.39 0.73
N ARG A 80 -18.09 -5.30 1.46
CA ARG A 80 -19.02 -5.36 2.58
C ARG A 80 -20.34 -5.82 1.97
N ARG A 81 -20.70 -7.10 2.13
CA ARG A 81 -22.05 -7.56 1.84
C ARG A 81 -22.97 -6.82 2.82
N TYR A 82 -23.44 -5.63 2.43
CA TYR A 82 -24.66 -5.09 3.02
C TYR A 82 -25.75 -6.14 2.78
N GLY A 83 -26.41 -6.53 3.86
CA GLY A 83 -27.09 -7.83 4.01
C GLY A 83 -27.97 -8.24 2.83
N ARG A 84 -27.72 -9.45 2.32
CA ARG A 84 -28.80 -10.30 1.82
C ARG A 84 -29.19 -11.24 2.95
N GLU A 85 -29.86 -10.69 3.95
CA GLU A 85 -30.79 -11.44 4.77
C GLU A 85 -32.16 -10.81 4.51
N ARG A 86 -33.12 -11.67 4.14
CA ARG A 86 -34.53 -11.42 3.79
C ARG A 86 -34.89 -11.14 2.32
N ARG A 87 -35.18 -12.24 1.62
CA ARG A 87 -36.36 -12.51 0.75
C ARG A 87 -36.01 -13.75 -0.09
N GLY A 88 -36.63 -14.90 0.05
CA GLY A 88 -37.70 -15.41 0.91
C GLY A 88 -37.68 -16.93 0.85
#